data_AF-A0A529SM72-F1
#
_entry.id   AF-A0A529SM72-F1
#
_cell.length_a   1.000
_cell.length_b   1.000
_cell.length_c   1.000
_cell.angle_alpha   90.00
_cell.angle_beta   90.00
_cell.angle_gamma   90.00
#
_symmetry.space_group_name_H-M   'P 1'
#
loop_
_entity.id
_entity.type
_entity.pdbx_description
1 polymer ?
#
loop_
_entity_poly.entity_id
_entity_poly.type
_entity_poly.pdbx_seq_one_letter_code
_entity_poly.pdbx_strand_id
1 'polypeptide(L)'
;AIALGMQQIAAGDAKVIIAGGQESMSLSPHAEHLRAGVKMGDYKMIDTMIKDGLWDAFNGYHMGNTAENVARQFQITRETQDEFALASQNKAEAAQKAGRFKDEIVAFTIKGKKGDTIVDQDEYIRHGATIDAMTKL
;
A
#
# COMPACT_ATOMS: atom_id res chain seq x y z
N ALA A 1 12.92 -4.06 -8.93
CA ALA A 1 12.73 -4.84 -10.16
C ALA A 1 13.11 -4.07 -11.42
N ILE A 2 12.51 -2.90 -11.69
CA ILE A 2 12.71 -2.15 -12.96
C ILE A 2 14.19 -1.80 -13.23
N ALA A 3 14.89 -1.18 -12.27
CA ALA A 3 16.30 -0.83 -12.42
C ALA A 3 17.20 -2.04 -12.67
N LEU A 4 16.95 -3.16 -11.99
CA LEU A 4 17.66 -4.43 -12.21
C LEU A 4 17.41 -4.98 -13.62
N GLY A 5 16.17 -4.91 -14.10
CA GLY A 5 15.83 -5.29 -15.47
C GLY A 5 16.57 -4.43 -16.50
N MET A 6 16.61 -3.11 -16.29
CA MET A 6 17.38 -2.23 -17.17
C MET A 6 18.87 -2.58 -17.18
N GLN A 7 19.47 -2.87 -16.03
CA GLN A 7 20.88 -3.26 -15.92
C GLN A 7 21.20 -4.52 -16.72
N GLN A 8 20.36 -5.56 -16.64
CA GLN A 8 20.57 -6.79 -17.40
C GLN A 8 20.45 -6.58 -18.91
N ILE A 9 19.54 -5.71 -19.37
CA ILE A 9 19.43 -5.36 -20.78
C ILE A 9 20.66 -4.56 -21.23
N ALA A 10 21.07 -3.57 -20.45
CA ALA A 10 22.22 -2.72 -20.77
C ALA A 10 23.55 -3.49 -20.80
N ALA A 11 23.70 -4.50 -19.93
CA ALA A 11 24.86 -5.39 -19.91
C ALA A 11 24.90 -6.39 -21.08
N GLY A 12 23.80 -6.53 -21.83
CA GLY A 12 23.66 -7.52 -22.90
C GLY A 12 23.29 -8.92 -22.41
N ASP A 13 23.04 -9.09 -21.11
CA ASP A 13 22.67 -10.38 -20.50
C ASP A 13 21.22 -10.79 -20.83
N ALA A 14 20.36 -9.82 -21.12
CA ALA A 14 18.97 -10.04 -21.50
C ALA A 14 18.56 -9.14 -22.67
N LYS A 15 17.57 -9.61 -23.44
CA LYS A 15 16.96 -8.81 -24.53
C LYS A 15 15.59 -8.25 -24.18
N VAL A 16 14.83 -8.96 -23.35
CA VAL A 16 13.47 -8.60 -22.93
C VAL A 16 13.30 -9.05 -21.48
N ILE A 17 12.75 -8.18 -20.63
CA ILE A 17 12.49 -8.46 -19.21
C ILE A 17 11.09 -7.95 -18.84
N ILE A 18 10.36 -8.74 -18.08
CA ILE A 18 9.14 -8.31 -17.37
C ILE A 18 9.55 -7.91 -15.96
N ALA A 19 9.20 -6.68 -15.56
CA ALA A 19 9.53 -6.14 -14.25
C ALA A 19 8.35 -5.37 -13.66
N GLY A 20 8.17 -5.49 -12.35
CA GLY A 20 7.08 -4.84 -11.61
C GLY A 20 7.09 -5.29 -10.15
N GLY A 21 5.93 -5.21 -9.51
CA GLY A 21 5.68 -5.73 -8.17
C GLY A 21 4.21 -6.12 -8.03
N GLN A 22 3.91 -6.93 -7.03
CA GLN A 22 2.55 -7.29 -6.63
C GLN A 22 2.49 -7.33 -5.11
N GLU A 23 1.33 -7.07 -4.53
CA GLU A 23 1.11 -7.15 -3.08
C GLU A 23 -0.35 -7.49 -2.77
N SER A 24 -0.59 -8.19 -1.67
CA SER A 24 -1.94 -8.40 -1.12
C SER A 24 -1.91 -8.35 0.40
N MET A 25 -1.97 -7.14 0.95
CA MET A 25 -1.94 -6.92 2.41
C MET A 25 -3.12 -7.59 3.12
N SER A 26 -4.29 -7.69 2.49
CA SER A 26 -5.47 -8.36 3.05
C SER A 26 -5.27 -9.86 3.29
N LEU A 27 -4.32 -10.48 2.58
CA LEU A 27 -4.01 -11.91 2.71
C LEU A 27 -2.77 -12.17 3.55
N SER A 28 -2.17 -11.15 4.17
CA SER A 28 -1.03 -11.32 5.07
C SER A 28 -1.40 -12.23 6.25
N PRO A 29 -0.63 -13.30 6.51
CA PRO A 29 -0.95 -14.21 7.60
C PRO A 29 -0.58 -13.63 8.96
N HIS A 30 -1.15 -14.19 10.01
CA HIS A 30 -0.52 -14.11 11.32
C HIS A 30 0.46 -15.29 11.49
N ALA A 31 1.58 -15.06 12.17
CA ALA A 31 2.63 -16.06 12.37
C ALA A 31 3.06 -16.13 13.85
N GLU A 32 3.61 -17.28 14.25
CA GLU A 32 4.28 -17.44 15.53
C GLU A 32 5.39 -18.51 15.43
N HIS A 33 6.44 -18.37 16.25
CA HIS A 33 7.54 -19.34 16.28
C HIS A 33 7.19 -20.60 17.10
N LEU A 34 6.42 -21.52 16.50
CA LEU A 34 5.98 -22.75 17.16
C LEU A 34 6.83 -24.00 16.86
N ARG A 35 7.97 -23.88 16.16
CA ARG A 35 8.77 -25.03 15.70
C ARG A 35 9.22 -25.95 16.84
N ALA A 36 9.57 -25.39 18.00
CA ALA A 36 9.93 -26.14 19.20
C ALA A 36 8.76 -26.36 20.19
N GLY A 37 7.57 -25.84 19.85
CA GLY A 37 6.40 -25.81 20.73
C GLY A 37 6.50 -24.77 21.85
N VAL A 38 5.33 -24.35 22.35
CA VAL A 38 5.21 -23.55 23.58
C VAL A 38 4.78 -24.50 24.69
N LYS A 39 5.63 -24.69 25.70
CA LYS A 39 5.41 -25.71 26.75
C LYS A 39 4.22 -25.40 27.66
N MET A 40 4.06 -24.14 28.08
CA MET A 40 2.97 -23.66 28.93
C MET A 40 2.90 -22.13 28.87
N GLY A 41 1.69 -21.56 28.94
CA GLY A 41 1.44 -20.12 28.92
C GLY A 41 1.01 -19.58 27.55
N ASP A 42 0.66 -18.30 27.52
CA ASP A 42 0.19 -17.62 26.31
C ASP A 42 1.33 -17.36 25.32
N TYR A 43 0.99 -17.30 24.04
CA TYR A 43 1.87 -16.79 22.98
C TYR A 43 1.13 -15.72 22.16
N LYS A 44 1.88 -14.88 21.46
CA LYS A 44 1.29 -13.81 20.63
C LYS A 44 1.24 -14.27 19.18
N MET A 45 0.11 -14.10 18.52
CA MET A 45 0.06 -14.22 17.07
C MET A 45 0.55 -12.90 16.47
N ILE A 46 1.65 -12.96 15.72
CA ILE A 46 2.31 -11.80 15.11
C ILE A 46 1.63 -11.50 13.78
N ASP A 47 1.12 -10.29 13.61
CA ASP A 47 0.65 -9.79 12.32
C ASP A 47 1.85 -9.54 11.40
N THR A 48 1.98 -10.32 10.32
CA THR A 48 3.11 -10.17 9.37
C THR A 48 3.00 -8.92 8.51
N MET A 49 1.80 -8.39 8.26
CA MET A 49 1.63 -7.11 7.56
C MET A 49 2.34 -6.00 8.34
N ILE A 50 2.11 -5.97 9.66
CA ILE A 50 2.75 -4.99 10.54
C ILE A 50 4.24 -5.32 10.67
N LYS A 51 4.56 -6.55 11.06
CA LYS A 51 5.92 -6.93 11.46
C LYS A 51 6.93 -6.84 10.31
N ASP A 52 6.53 -7.27 9.11
CA ASP A 52 7.44 -7.40 7.97
C ASP A 52 7.36 -6.19 7.02
N GLY A 53 6.24 -5.45 7.03
CA GLY A 53 6.01 -4.33 6.11
C GLY A 53 5.97 -2.94 6.75
N LEU A 54 5.46 -2.81 7.98
CA LEU A 54 5.10 -1.50 8.56
C LEU A 54 5.82 -1.18 9.88
N TRP A 55 6.76 -2.01 10.31
CA TRP A 55 7.50 -1.84 11.56
C TRP A 55 8.98 -1.62 11.31
N ASP A 56 9.54 -0.57 11.92
CA ASP A 56 10.95 -0.29 11.79
C ASP A 56 11.79 -1.35 12.51
N ALA A 57 12.66 -2.02 11.77
CA ALA A 57 13.46 -3.13 12.29
C ALA A 57 14.51 -2.70 13.32
N PHE A 58 14.90 -1.42 13.33
CA PHE A 58 16.01 -0.92 14.15
C PHE A 58 15.53 -0.17 15.39
N ASN A 59 14.54 0.71 15.21
CA ASN A 59 14.01 1.60 16.24
C ASN A 59 12.75 1.03 16.91
N GLY A 60 12.17 -0.03 16.37
CA GLY A 60 11.08 -0.76 17.03
C GLY A 60 9.78 0.03 17.14
N TYR A 61 9.40 0.78 16.09
CA TYR A 61 8.12 1.48 16.03
C TYR A 61 7.46 1.42 14.64
N HIS A 62 6.16 1.74 14.57
CA HIS A 62 5.39 1.76 13.33
C HIS A 62 5.90 2.84 12.35
N MET A 63 5.82 2.60 11.04
CA MET A 63 6.21 3.56 10.00
C MET A 63 5.53 4.92 10.13
N GLY A 64 4.31 4.98 10.68
CA GLY A 64 3.63 6.25 11.00
C GLY A 64 4.46 7.18 11.91
N ASN A 65 5.25 6.62 12.85
CA ASN A 65 6.13 7.43 13.70
C ASN A 65 7.31 8.01 12.91
N THR A 66 7.77 7.36 11.82
CA THR A 66 8.78 7.97 10.94
C THR A 66 8.21 9.22 10.27
N ALA A 67 6.94 9.17 9.83
CA ALA A 67 6.26 10.32 9.23
C ALA A 67 6.13 11.46 10.25
N GLU A 68 5.76 11.17 11.50
CA GLU A 68 5.72 12.15 12.59
C GLU A 68 7.11 12.76 12.88
N ASN A 69 8.17 11.96 12.83
CA ASN A 69 9.54 12.47 13.00
C ASN A 69 9.91 13.47 11.90
N VAL A 70 9.62 13.14 10.64
CA VAL A 70 9.85 14.03 9.50
C VAL A 70 8.98 15.29 9.61
N ALA A 71 7.69 15.14 9.90
CA ALA A 71 6.77 16.27 10.05
C ALA A 71 7.24 17.24 11.13
N ARG A 72 7.68 16.75 12.30
CA ARG A 72 8.26 17.59 13.35
C ARG A 72 9.56 18.26 12.93
N GLN A 73 10.48 17.52 12.32
CA GLN A 73 11.80 18.04 11.93
C GLN A 73 11.67 19.17 10.89
N PHE A 74 10.77 19.00 9.93
CA PHE A 74 10.53 19.97 8.85
C PHE A 74 9.35 20.90 9.10
N GLN A 75 8.76 20.85 10.30
CA GLN A 75 7.65 21.71 10.73
C GLN A 75 6.44 21.66 9.77
N ILE A 76 6.13 20.48 9.24
CA ILE A 76 4.99 20.25 8.36
C ILE A 76 3.74 20.16 9.23
N THR A 77 2.88 21.17 9.14
CA THR A 77 1.70 21.26 10.01
C THR A 77 0.62 20.26 9.62
N ARG A 78 -0.33 20.00 10.53
CA ARG A 78 -1.48 19.12 10.26
C ARG A 78 -2.33 19.67 9.11
N GLU A 79 -2.53 20.99 9.06
CA GLU A 79 -3.30 21.66 8.02
C GLU A 79 -2.67 21.43 6.64
N THR A 80 -1.34 21.55 6.53
CA THR A 80 -0.63 21.28 5.27
C THR A 80 -0.78 19.81 4.83
N GLN A 81 -0.74 18.87 5.78
CA GLN A 81 -0.95 17.45 5.49
C GLN A 81 -2.37 17.17 5.00
N ASP A 82 -3.39 17.76 5.66
CA ASP A 82 -4.79 17.60 5.29
C ASP A 82 -5.10 18.23 3.92
N GLU A 83 -4.56 19.43 3.65
CA GLU A 83 -4.68 20.09 2.33
C GLU A 83 -4.05 19.24 1.22
N PHE A 84 -2.87 18.66 1.48
CA PHE A 84 -2.23 17.76 0.53
C PHE A 84 -3.06 16.49 0.29
N ALA A 85 -3.59 15.87 1.34
CA ALA A 85 -4.43 14.69 1.25
C ALA A 85 -5.73 14.96 0.48
N LEU A 86 -6.38 16.10 0.76
CA LEU A 86 -7.59 16.55 0.06
C LEU A 86 -7.31 16.77 -1.43
N ALA A 87 -6.24 17.49 -1.75
CA ALA A 87 -5.85 17.73 -3.13
C ALA A 87 -5.53 16.41 -3.87
N SER A 88 -4.92 15.44 -3.20
CA SER A 88 -4.68 14.11 -3.75
C SER A 88 -5.99 13.39 -4.10
N GLN A 89 -6.94 13.33 -3.16
CA GLN A 89 -8.24 12.68 -3.36
C GLN A 89 -9.04 13.31 -4.51
N ASN A 90 -9.11 14.65 -4.55
CA ASN A 90 -9.84 15.37 -5.60
C ASN A 90 -9.20 15.19 -6.98
N LYS A 91 -7.85 15.13 -7.06
CA LYS A 91 -7.15 14.81 -8.32
C LYS A 91 -7.43 13.38 -8.78
N ALA A 92 -7.41 12.41 -7.87
CA ALA A 92 -7.69 11.01 -8.17
C ALA A 92 -9.14 10.83 -8.66
N GLU A 93 -10.10 11.45 -7.98
CA GLU A 93 -11.51 11.47 -8.39
C GLU A 93 -11.69 12.07 -9.78
N ALA A 94 -11.07 13.23 -10.05
CA ALA A 94 -11.14 13.87 -11.36
C ALA A 94 -10.51 12.99 -12.47
N ALA A 95 -9.38 12.34 -12.19
CA ALA A 95 -8.72 11.44 -13.13
C ALA A 95 -9.57 10.20 -13.43
N GLN A 96 -10.17 9.58 -12.41
CA GLN A 96 -11.05 8.43 -12.56
C GLN A 96 -12.31 8.80 -13.36
N LYS A 97 -12.96 9.93 -13.04
CA LYS A 97 -14.13 10.44 -13.79
C LYS A 97 -13.82 10.77 -15.24
N ALA A 98 -12.62 11.30 -15.52
CA ALA A 98 -12.15 11.57 -16.87
C ALA A 98 -11.65 10.30 -17.60
N GLY A 99 -11.67 9.14 -16.96
CA GLY A 99 -11.25 7.87 -17.56
C GLY A 99 -9.74 7.74 -17.79
N ARG A 100 -8.91 8.53 -17.08
CA ARG A 100 -7.45 8.56 -17.30
C ARG A 100 -6.74 7.26 -16.93
N PHE A 101 -7.33 6.44 -16.07
CA PHE A 101 -6.76 5.15 -15.65
C PHE A 101 -7.18 3.97 -16.54
N LYS A 102 -8.08 4.19 -17.52
CA LYS A 102 -8.64 3.10 -18.35
C LYS A 102 -7.59 2.36 -19.17
N ASP A 103 -6.56 3.07 -19.62
CA ASP A 103 -5.52 2.51 -20.48
C ASP A 103 -4.47 1.70 -19.70
N GLU A 104 -4.35 1.93 -18.38
CA GLU A 104 -3.34 1.28 -17.52
C GLU A 104 -3.91 0.19 -16.59
N ILE A 105 -5.21 0.22 -16.28
CA ILE A 105 -5.87 -0.80 -15.45
C ILE A 105 -6.30 -1.99 -16.29
N VAL A 106 -5.79 -3.17 -15.94
CA VAL A 106 -6.30 -4.45 -16.44
C VAL A 106 -7.39 -4.97 -15.49
N ALA A 107 -8.61 -5.16 -16.01
CA ALA A 107 -9.73 -5.66 -15.22
C ALA A 107 -9.45 -7.06 -14.63
N PHE A 108 -9.71 -7.22 -13.33
CA PHE A 108 -9.55 -8.46 -12.60
C PHE A 108 -10.89 -9.13 -12.33
N THR A 109 -11.09 -10.34 -12.87
CA THR A 109 -12.34 -11.09 -12.72
C THR A 109 -12.24 -12.11 -11.58
N ILE A 110 -13.01 -11.87 -10.52
CA ILE A 110 -13.17 -12.78 -9.39
C ILE A 110 -14.29 -13.76 -9.74
N LYS A 111 -13.91 -15.02 -9.95
CA LYS A 111 -14.86 -16.11 -10.25
C LYS A 111 -15.62 -16.50 -8.99
N GLY A 112 -16.95 -16.42 -9.03
CA GLY A 112 -17.83 -16.74 -7.91
C GLY A 112 -18.85 -17.82 -8.25
N LYS A 113 -19.32 -18.56 -7.24
CA LYS A 113 -20.36 -19.59 -7.43
C LYS A 113 -21.70 -19.04 -7.93
N LYS A 114 -21.99 -17.76 -7.66
CA LYS A 114 -23.24 -17.07 -8.04
C LYS A 114 -23.06 -16.14 -9.25
N GLY A 115 -21.91 -16.19 -9.91
CA GLY A 115 -21.51 -15.25 -10.96
C GLY A 115 -20.15 -14.63 -10.67
N ASP A 116 -19.64 -13.93 -11.67
CA ASP A 116 -18.33 -13.28 -11.63
C ASP A 116 -18.47 -11.83 -11.17
N THR A 117 -17.49 -11.36 -10.40
CA THR A 117 -17.32 -9.95 -10.05
C THR A 117 -16.11 -9.41 -10.79
N ILE A 118 -16.27 -8.28 -11.48
CA ILE A 118 -15.16 -7.60 -12.17
C ILE A 118 -14.71 -6.42 -11.32
N VAL A 119 -13.41 -6.35 -11.07
CA VAL A 119 -12.75 -5.22 -10.42
C VAL A 119 -11.91 -4.51 -11.47
N ASP A 120 -12.32 -3.32 -11.89
CA ASP A 120 -11.70 -2.53 -12.96
C ASP A 120 -11.44 -1.06 -12.58
N GLN A 121 -11.60 -0.73 -11.31
CA GLN A 121 -11.48 0.63 -10.77
C GLN A 121 -10.81 0.61 -9.40
N ASP A 122 -10.01 1.64 -9.13
CA ASP A 122 -9.46 1.89 -7.80
C ASP A 122 -10.59 2.22 -6.80
N GLU A 123 -10.67 1.45 -5.72
CA GLU A 123 -11.74 1.55 -4.72
C GLU A 123 -11.47 2.55 -3.58
N TYR A 124 -10.22 2.97 -3.40
CA TYR A 124 -9.81 3.76 -2.22
C TYR A 124 -10.06 5.28 -2.37
N ILE A 125 -10.48 5.72 -3.55
CA ILE A 125 -10.73 7.13 -3.84
C ILE A 125 -12.02 7.57 -3.14
N ARG A 126 -11.91 8.56 -2.24
CA ARG A 126 -13.04 9.13 -1.50
C ARG A 126 -13.65 10.27 -2.31
N HIS A 127 -14.66 9.94 -3.13
CA HIS A 127 -15.35 10.93 -3.96
C HIS A 127 -16.01 12.02 -3.10
N GLY A 128 -15.88 13.28 -3.51
CA GLY A 128 -16.41 14.42 -2.78
C GLY A 128 -15.69 14.69 -1.46
N ALA A 129 -14.41 14.36 -1.37
CA ALA A 129 -13.59 14.68 -0.21
C ALA A 129 -13.64 16.18 0.11
N THR A 130 -13.76 16.51 1.40
CA THR A 130 -13.78 17.90 1.90
C THR A 130 -12.76 18.09 3.01
N ILE A 131 -12.32 19.33 3.22
CA ILE A 131 -11.38 19.66 4.30
C ILE A 131 -11.99 19.36 5.68
N ASP A 132 -13.29 19.61 5.86
CA ASP A 132 -14.03 19.31 7.09
C ASP A 132 -14.06 17.81 7.40
N ALA A 133 -14.04 16.95 6.37
CA ALA A 133 -13.94 15.51 6.54
C ALA A 133 -12.49 15.08 6.87
N MET A 134 -11.48 15.70 6.25
CA MET A 134 -10.06 15.37 6.48
C MET A 134 -9.59 15.70 7.89
N THR A 135 -10.00 16.85 8.41
CA THR A 135 -9.63 17.33 9.75
C THR A 135 -10.22 16.48 10.89
N LYS A 136 -11.23 15.64 10.60
CA LYS A 136 -11.91 14.76 11.58
C LYS A 136 -11.37 13.32 11.59
N LEU A 137 -10.44 12.99 10.69
CA LEU A 137 -9.71 11.72 10.68
C LEU A 137 -8.58 11.75 11.72
#